data_AF-A0A417CYR3-F1
#
_entry.id   AF-A0A417CYR3-F1
#
_cell.length_a   1.000
_cell.length_b   1.000
_cell.length_c   1.000
_cell.angle_alpha   90.00
_cell.angle_beta   90.00
_cell.angle_gamma   90.00
#
_symmetry.space_group_name_H-M   'P 1'
#
loop_
_entity.id
_entity.type
_entity.pdbx_description
1 polymer ?
#
loop_
_entity_poly.entity_id
_entity_poly.type
_entity_poly.pdbx_seq_one_letter_code
_entity_poly.pdbx_strand_id
1 'polypeptide(L)'
;MRKNRSFLAVVGLLVGTMSFAGGTAAYLSKSAGEVKNVFTAGSVKAQLTEAHWDTQKASKVYPGQSLEKDPVVKNIGENSANVFLEVNVPMRSIAVLDGSTGRKTIRENRELFTFQADETKWALLYQEKTSGNKKYIYGYKSVLNPGESTTPLFRKIAAVSYLEGELDASVSYDVPVIASVIQEQDGSKTMKEIYQEYLKQADIDQKEARE
;
A
#
# COMPACT_ATOMS: atom_id res chain seq x y z
N MET A 1 48.29 82.67 -8.35
CA MET A 1 47.83 82.60 -6.94
C MET A 1 47.87 81.14 -6.52
N ARG A 2 48.82 80.76 -5.64
CA ARG A 2 48.62 80.15 -4.30
C ARG A 2 47.63 78.96 -4.30
N LYS A 3 47.95 77.76 -3.79
CA LYS A 3 49.08 77.27 -2.99
C LYS A 3 48.98 75.72 -2.90
N ASN A 4 50.12 75.06 -3.07
CA ASN A 4 50.61 73.72 -2.69
C ASN A 4 49.80 72.93 -1.63
N ARG A 5 49.81 71.57 -1.62
CA ARG A 5 50.93 70.77 -1.05
C ARG A 5 50.87 69.26 -1.38
N SER A 6 52.05 68.75 -1.67
CA SER A 6 52.58 67.39 -1.79
C SER A 6 52.45 66.50 -0.54
N PHE A 7 52.46 65.17 -0.72
CA PHE A 7 53.20 64.24 0.17
C PHE A 7 53.68 62.96 -0.56
N LEU A 8 55.02 62.83 -0.58
CA LEU A 8 55.96 61.68 -0.60
C LEU A 8 55.58 60.34 -1.29
N ALA A 9 56.36 59.82 -2.27
CA ALA A 9 57.70 59.18 -2.19
C ALA A 9 57.65 57.79 -1.52
N VAL A 10 58.09 56.68 -2.14
CA VAL A 10 59.49 56.15 -2.25
C VAL A 10 59.45 55.03 -3.32
N VAL A 11 60.14 55.09 -4.47
CA VAL A 11 61.55 54.76 -4.82
C VAL A 11 62.02 53.32 -4.49
N GLY A 12 62.37 52.57 -5.55
CA GLY A 12 63.51 51.62 -5.56
C GLY A 12 63.17 50.22 -6.08
N LEU A 13 63.36 49.92 -7.38
CA LEU A 13 64.59 49.38 -7.98
C LEU A 13 65.03 48.02 -7.41
N LEU A 14 64.94 46.96 -8.22
CA LEU A 14 66.01 45.98 -8.46
C LEU A 14 65.58 44.91 -9.48
N VAL A 15 66.24 44.95 -10.64
CA VAL A 15 66.36 43.83 -11.57
C VAL A 15 67.43 42.88 -11.00
N GLY A 16 67.16 41.58 -10.92
CA GLY A 16 68.17 40.61 -10.47
C GLY A 16 67.71 39.16 -10.35
N THR A 17 67.79 38.44 -11.48
CA THR A 17 68.29 37.06 -11.65
C THR A 17 67.80 35.86 -10.81
N MET A 18 67.54 34.79 -11.55
CA MET A 18 67.62 33.35 -11.19
C MET A 18 66.44 32.69 -10.46
N SER A 19 65.59 32.10 -11.31
CA SER A 19 65.06 30.74 -11.25
C SER A 19 65.20 29.97 -9.93
N PHE A 20 64.09 29.81 -9.23
CA PHE A 20 63.76 28.55 -8.56
C PHE A 20 62.41 28.08 -9.08
N ALA A 21 62.43 26.89 -9.70
CA ALA A 21 61.24 26.12 -10.00
C ALA A 21 60.56 25.76 -8.67
N GLY A 22 59.37 26.32 -8.44
CA GLY A 22 58.49 25.96 -7.34
C GLY A 22 57.07 26.00 -7.86
N GLY A 23 56.57 24.83 -8.28
CA GLY A 23 55.28 24.70 -8.94
C GLY A 23 54.15 25.29 -8.10
N THR A 24 53.41 26.22 -8.69
CA THR A 24 52.00 26.38 -8.35
C THR A 24 51.23 25.98 -9.59
N ALA A 25 50.72 24.75 -9.58
CA ALA A 25 49.60 24.42 -10.43
C ALA A 25 48.50 25.42 -10.06
N ALA A 26 48.28 26.44 -10.90
CA ALA A 26 47.01 27.12 -10.90
C ALA A 26 46.01 26.07 -11.37
N TYR A 27 45.47 25.33 -10.40
CA TYR A 27 44.37 24.40 -10.60
C TYR A 27 43.26 25.22 -11.24
N LEU A 28 43.06 25.03 -12.55
CA LEU A 28 41.87 25.47 -13.25
C LEU A 28 40.68 24.68 -12.68
N SER A 29 40.27 25.01 -11.47
CA SER A 29 39.00 24.57 -10.91
C SER A 29 37.93 25.48 -11.50
N LYS A 30 37.57 25.23 -12.76
CA LYS A 30 36.26 25.60 -13.25
C LYS A 30 35.32 24.62 -12.58
N SER A 31 34.46 25.07 -11.68
CA SER A 31 33.36 24.27 -11.18
C SER A 31 32.62 23.70 -12.38
N ALA A 32 32.79 22.40 -12.65
CA ALA A 32 31.90 21.67 -13.55
C ALA A 32 30.53 21.77 -12.89
N GLY A 33 29.52 22.23 -13.65
CA GLY A 33 28.24 22.68 -13.12
C GLY A 33 27.66 21.78 -12.02
N GLU A 34 27.04 22.41 -11.03
CA GLU A 34 26.33 21.73 -9.95
C GLU A 34 25.13 20.97 -10.53
N VAL A 35 25.14 19.64 -10.46
CA VAL A 35 23.96 18.81 -10.75
C VAL A 35 23.09 18.79 -9.50
N LYS A 36 22.01 19.58 -9.50
CA LYS A 36 21.01 19.54 -8.43
C LYS A 36 20.11 18.33 -8.61
N ASN A 37 20.34 17.29 -7.81
CA ASN A 37 19.38 16.21 -7.64
C ASN A 37 18.28 16.69 -6.70
N VAL A 38 17.10 16.98 -7.24
CA VAL A 38 15.91 17.28 -6.43
C VAL A 38 15.31 15.97 -5.96
N PHE A 39 15.44 15.67 -4.67
CA PHE A 39 14.76 14.56 -4.04
C PHE A 39 13.45 15.07 -3.44
N THR A 40 12.32 14.81 -4.11
CA THR A 40 10.99 15.08 -3.57
C THR A 40 10.53 13.85 -2.78
N ALA A 41 10.10 14.04 -1.53
CA ALA A 41 9.46 12.97 -0.77
C ALA A 41 8.09 12.68 -1.40
N GLY A 42 7.95 11.53 -2.06
CA GLY A 42 6.66 11.10 -2.61
C GLY A 42 5.74 10.52 -1.53
N SER A 43 4.47 10.32 -1.87
CA SER A 43 3.46 9.71 -0.98
C SER A 43 2.84 8.45 -1.59
N VAL A 44 2.44 7.50 -0.74
CA VAL A 44 1.56 6.39 -1.13
C VAL A 44 0.15 6.69 -0.65
N LYS A 45 -0.81 6.64 -1.58
CA LYS A 45 -2.23 6.83 -1.31
C LYS A 45 -3.03 5.92 -2.23
N ALA A 46 -4.15 5.40 -1.73
CA ALA A 46 -4.98 4.52 -2.52
C ALA A 46 -6.47 4.78 -2.31
N GLN A 47 -7.23 4.45 -3.34
CA GLN A 47 -8.69 4.47 -3.33
C GLN A 47 -9.20 3.05 -3.59
N LEU A 48 -9.97 2.51 -2.64
CA LEU A 48 -10.71 1.25 -2.82
C LEU A 48 -12.09 1.56 -3.40
N THR A 49 -12.49 0.83 -4.44
CA THR A 49 -13.79 0.96 -5.09
C THR A 49 -14.40 -0.42 -5.35
N GLU A 50 -15.73 -0.50 -5.30
CA GLU A 50 -16.53 -1.66 -5.66
C GLU A 50 -17.63 -1.18 -6.60
N ALA A 51 -17.29 -1.01 -7.88
CA ALA A 51 -18.11 -0.28 -8.84
C ALA A 51 -19.47 -0.92 -9.11
N HIS A 52 -19.56 -2.24 -8.93
CA HIS A 52 -20.78 -3.01 -9.18
C HIS A 52 -21.55 -3.34 -7.89
N TRP A 53 -21.13 -2.80 -6.73
CA TRP A 53 -21.82 -3.03 -5.47
C TRP A 53 -23.17 -2.30 -5.44
N ASP A 54 -24.25 -3.08 -5.42
CA ASP A 54 -25.63 -2.59 -5.34
C ASP A 54 -26.13 -2.67 -3.88
N THR A 55 -26.11 -1.53 -3.18
CA THR A 55 -26.51 -1.45 -1.77
C THR A 55 -27.99 -1.81 -1.54
N GLN A 56 -28.86 -1.61 -2.54
CA GLN A 56 -30.28 -1.95 -2.42
C GLN A 56 -30.47 -3.47 -2.48
N LYS A 57 -29.79 -4.15 -3.42
CA LYS A 57 -29.81 -5.61 -3.51
C LYS A 57 -29.09 -6.29 -2.34
N ALA A 58 -28.05 -5.66 -1.80
CA ALA A 58 -27.29 -6.19 -0.68
C ALA A 58 -27.96 -5.98 0.69
N SER A 59 -28.99 -5.12 0.78
CA SER A 59 -29.69 -4.84 2.04
C SER A 59 -30.37 -6.07 2.66
N LYS A 60 -30.73 -7.05 1.84
CA LYS A 60 -31.28 -8.34 2.28
C LYS A 60 -30.65 -9.45 1.45
N VAL A 61 -29.91 -10.31 2.13
CA VAL A 61 -29.26 -11.46 1.52
C VAL A 61 -30.14 -12.70 1.73
N TYR A 62 -30.34 -13.48 0.68
CA TYR A 62 -31.07 -14.74 0.70
C TYR A 62 -30.10 -15.94 0.72
N PRO A 63 -30.52 -17.11 1.22
CA PRO A 63 -29.72 -18.32 1.15
C PRO A 63 -29.24 -18.63 -0.26
N GLY A 64 -27.93 -18.87 -0.43
CA GLY A 64 -27.34 -19.19 -1.73
C GLY A 64 -27.27 -18.02 -2.72
N GLN A 65 -27.74 -16.82 -2.34
CA GLN A 65 -27.73 -15.67 -3.24
C GLN A 65 -26.30 -15.25 -3.54
N SER A 66 -26.03 -14.97 -4.82
CA SER A 66 -24.80 -14.34 -5.26
C SER A 66 -25.02 -12.85 -5.53
N LEU A 67 -24.09 -12.03 -5.05
CA LEU A 67 -24.05 -10.58 -5.23
C LEU A 67 -22.75 -10.18 -5.94
N GLU A 68 -22.83 -9.16 -6.78
CA GLU A 68 -21.65 -8.56 -7.39
C GLU A 68 -20.88 -7.77 -6.32
N LYS A 69 -19.58 -8.00 -6.24
CA LYS A 69 -18.66 -7.27 -5.36
C LYS A 69 -17.26 -7.40 -5.95
N ASP A 70 -16.66 -6.28 -6.29
CA ASP A 70 -15.46 -6.22 -7.12
C ASP A 70 -14.42 -5.25 -6.54
N PRO A 71 -13.75 -5.61 -5.43
CA PRO A 71 -12.80 -4.70 -4.78
C PRO A 71 -11.60 -4.43 -5.69
N VAL A 72 -11.48 -3.17 -6.10
CA VAL A 72 -10.41 -2.63 -6.94
C VAL A 72 -9.70 -1.51 -6.20
N VAL A 73 -8.37 -1.55 -6.17
CA VAL A 73 -7.55 -0.50 -5.58
C VAL A 73 -6.90 0.32 -6.68
N LYS A 74 -7.07 1.64 -6.63
CA LYS A 74 -6.36 2.60 -7.48
C LYS A 74 -5.26 3.32 -6.70
N ASN A 75 -4.05 3.38 -7.25
CA ASN A 75 -2.98 4.19 -6.69
C ASN A 75 -3.23 5.67 -7.07
N ILE A 76 -3.49 6.50 -6.07
CA ILE A 76 -3.69 7.95 -6.21
C ILE A 76 -2.53 8.74 -5.57
N GLY A 77 -1.46 8.06 -5.17
CA GLY A 77 -0.22 8.64 -4.69
C GLY A 77 0.74 9.00 -5.81
N GLU A 78 1.96 9.35 -5.43
CA GLU A 78 3.03 9.76 -6.35
C GLU A 78 4.09 8.67 -6.53
N ASN A 79 4.15 7.70 -5.61
CA ASN A 79 5.08 6.58 -5.66
C ASN A 79 4.39 5.28 -6.06
N SER A 80 5.15 4.40 -6.70
CA SER A 80 4.77 3.01 -6.94
C SER A 80 4.59 2.26 -5.62
N ALA A 81 3.60 1.37 -5.58
CA ALA A 81 3.18 0.71 -4.34
C ALA A 81 2.85 -0.78 -4.52
N ASN A 82 3.16 -1.56 -3.49
CA ASN A 82 2.63 -2.89 -3.26
C ASN A 82 1.24 -2.78 -2.63
N VAL A 83 0.29 -3.57 -3.12
CA VAL A 83 -1.12 -3.51 -2.71
C VAL A 83 -1.53 -4.77 -1.96
N PHE A 84 -2.26 -4.59 -0.87
CA PHE A 84 -2.79 -5.66 -0.04
C PHE A 84 -4.29 -5.45 0.18
N LEU A 85 -5.05 -6.54 0.15
CA LEU A 85 -6.46 -6.58 0.50
C LEU A 85 -6.68 -7.56 1.65
N GLU A 86 -7.27 -7.07 2.72
CA GLU A 86 -7.85 -7.88 3.78
C GLU A 86 -9.34 -8.09 3.50
N VAL A 87 -9.77 -9.35 3.42
CA VAL A 87 -11.18 -9.74 3.33
C VAL A 87 -11.57 -10.42 4.62
N ASN A 88 -12.55 -9.89 5.34
CA ASN A 88 -13.02 -10.46 6.59
C ASN A 88 -14.42 -11.05 6.40
N VAL A 89 -14.53 -12.37 6.52
CA VAL A 89 -15.76 -13.11 6.31
C VAL A 89 -16.36 -13.49 7.67
N PRO A 90 -17.62 -13.10 7.97
CA PRO A 90 -18.24 -13.45 9.23
C PRO A 90 -18.47 -14.97 9.29
N MET A 91 -18.28 -15.52 10.49
CA MET A 91 -18.51 -16.91 10.82
C MET A 91 -19.62 -17.05 11.87
N ARG A 92 -20.48 -18.05 11.69
CA ARG A 92 -21.48 -18.44 12.69
C ARG A 92 -21.62 -19.94 12.77
N SER A 93 -22.07 -20.41 13.93
CA SER A 93 -22.45 -21.80 14.13
C SER A 93 -23.85 -22.04 13.56
N ILE A 94 -23.92 -22.48 12.31
CA ILE A 94 -25.16 -22.70 11.57
C ILE A 94 -25.14 -24.04 10.83
N ALA A 95 -26.32 -24.54 10.50
CA ALA A 95 -26.49 -25.60 9.52
C ALA A 95 -26.83 -25.03 8.14
N VAL A 96 -26.36 -25.69 7.09
CA VAL A 96 -26.67 -25.31 5.70
C VAL A 96 -27.21 -26.50 4.93
N LEU A 97 -27.75 -26.26 3.74
CA LEU A 97 -28.01 -27.29 2.75
C LEU A 97 -26.72 -27.62 2.01
N ASP A 98 -26.35 -28.89 2.03
CA ASP A 98 -25.28 -29.42 1.20
C ASP A 98 -25.69 -29.33 -0.28
N GLY A 99 -24.90 -28.63 -1.10
CA GLY A 99 -25.24 -28.38 -2.50
C GLY A 99 -25.23 -29.62 -3.39
N SER A 100 -24.60 -30.73 -2.96
CA SER A 100 -24.51 -31.97 -3.74
C SER A 100 -25.60 -32.97 -3.39
N THR A 101 -26.02 -33.01 -2.12
CA THR A 101 -27.00 -33.99 -1.61
C THR A 101 -28.36 -33.36 -1.29
N GLY A 102 -28.44 -32.03 -1.20
CA GLY A 102 -29.64 -31.30 -0.77
C GLY A 102 -30.02 -31.52 0.70
N ARG A 103 -29.14 -32.15 1.49
CA ARG A 103 -29.42 -32.47 2.91
C ARG A 103 -28.92 -31.39 3.84
N LYS A 104 -29.63 -31.22 4.96
CA LYS A 104 -29.19 -30.36 6.07
C LYS A 104 -27.92 -30.94 6.69
N THR A 105 -26.87 -30.12 6.81
CA THR A 105 -25.66 -30.48 7.53
C THR A 105 -25.88 -30.39 9.05
N ILE A 106 -24.96 -30.97 9.83
CA ILE A 106 -24.88 -30.63 11.25
C ILE A 106 -24.53 -29.14 11.42
N ARG A 107 -24.88 -28.58 12.59
CA ARG A 107 -24.53 -27.21 12.94
C ARG A 107 -23.05 -27.14 13.31
N GLU A 108 -22.31 -26.27 12.64
CA GLU A 108 -20.88 -26.04 12.92
C GLU A 108 -20.48 -24.60 12.58
N ASN A 109 -19.35 -24.15 13.12
CA ASN A 109 -18.85 -22.81 12.86
C ASN A 109 -18.23 -22.70 11.47
N ARG A 110 -18.92 -21.99 10.57
CA ARG A 110 -18.57 -21.85 9.15
C ARG A 110 -18.68 -20.40 8.69
N GLU A 111 -17.99 -20.12 7.59
CA GLU A 111 -18.09 -18.84 6.88
C GLU A 111 -19.50 -18.67 6.31
N LEU A 112 -20.07 -17.47 6.46
CA LEU A 112 -21.40 -17.15 5.94
C LEU A 112 -21.40 -16.80 4.45
N PHE A 113 -20.25 -16.39 3.94
CA PHE A 113 -20.06 -16.02 2.54
C PHE A 113 -18.86 -16.74 1.95
N THR A 114 -18.93 -17.00 0.65
CA THR A 114 -17.82 -17.53 -0.14
C THR A 114 -17.51 -16.59 -1.29
N PHE A 115 -16.25 -16.58 -1.72
CA PHE A 115 -15.78 -15.85 -2.89
C PHE A 115 -14.65 -16.63 -3.55
N GLN A 116 -14.39 -16.33 -4.82
CA GLN A 116 -13.29 -16.93 -5.57
C GLN A 116 -12.31 -15.83 -5.96
N ALA A 117 -11.11 -15.87 -5.37
CA ALA A 117 -10.06 -14.93 -5.69
C ALA A 117 -9.46 -15.21 -7.07
N ASP A 118 -9.07 -14.17 -7.80
CA ASP A 118 -8.26 -14.26 -9.01
C ASP A 118 -6.79 -14.51 -8.62
N GLU A 119 -6.49 -15.78 -8.35
CA GLU A 119 -5.15 -16.24 -7.98
C GLU A 119 -4.11 -16.06 -9.09
N THR A 120 -4.51 -15.67 -10.31
CA THR A 120 -3.55 -15.33 -11.37
C THR A 120 -2.89 -13.99 -11.09
N LYS A 121 -3.66 -13.04 -10.52
CA LYS A 121 -3.24 -11.66 -10.22
C LYS A 121 -2.95 -11.41 -8.75
N TRP A 122 -3.55 -12.19 -7.87
CA TRP A 122 -3.42 -12.06 -6.41
C TRP A 122 -2.76 -13.29 -5.81
N ALA A 123 -2.01 -13.10 -4.74
CA ALA A 123 -1.40 -14.17 -3.96
C ALA A 123 -1.97 -14.14 -2.54
N LEU A 124 -2.49 -15.27 -2.06
CA LEU A 124 -2.87 -15.42 -0.66
C LEU A 124 -1.62 -15.45 0.22
N LEU A 125 -1.52 -14.54 1.18
CA LEU A 125 -0.36 -14.40 2.06
C LEU A 125 -0.63 -14.98 3.45
N TYR A 126 -1.82 -14.68 4.00
CA TYR A 126 -2.23 -15.08 5.34
C TYR A 126 -3.71 -15.43 5.39
N GLN A 127 -4.03 -16.33 6.32
CA GLN A 127 -5.39 -16.62 6.75
C GLN A 127 -5.41 -16.70 8.27
N GLU A 128 -6.43 -16.13 8.87
CA GLU A 128 -6.67 -16.22 10.30
C GLU A 128 -8.12 -16.59 10.55
N LYS A 129 -8.35 -17.53 11.47
CA LYS A 129 -9.69 -17.98 11.83
C LYS A 129 -9.93 -17.72 13.32
N THR A 130 -11.01 -17.02 13.61
CA THR A 130 -11.56 -16.85 14.96
C THR A 130 -12.94 -17.51 15.04
N SER A 131 -13.59 -17.45 16.19
CA SER A 131 -14.98 -17.90 16.32
C SER A 131 -15.95 -17.04 15.51
N GLY A 132 -15.69 -15.73 15.42
CA GLY A 132 -16.60 -14.77 14.78
C GLY A 132 -16.32 -14.49 13.31
N ASN A 133 -15.07 -14.67 12.87
CA ASN A 133 -14.54 -14.13 11.63
C ASN A 133 -13.46 -15.04 11.02
N LYS A 134 -13.38 -15.09 9.68
CA LYS A 134 -12.24 -15.62 8.94
C LYS A 134 -11.65 -14.54 8.04
N LYS A 135 -10.39 -14.20 8.31
CA LYS A 135 -9.63 -13.17 7.63
C LYS A 135 -8.75 -13.78 6.55
N TYR A 136 -8.73 -13.16 5.39
CA TYR A 136 -7.85 -13.49 4.28
C TYR A 136 -7.03 -12.26 3.89
N ILE A 137 -5.71 -12.39 3.80
CA ILE A 137 -4.83 -11.33 3.29
C ILE A 137 -4.30 -11.74 1.93
N TYR A 138 -4.60 -10.95 0.92
CA TYR A 138 -4.08 -11.11 -0.43
C TYR A 138 -3.13 -9.96 -0.77
N GLY A 139 -2.01 -10.29 -1.43
CA GLY A 139 -1.12 -9.31 -2.06
C GLY A 139 -1.31 -9.31 -3.57
N TYR A 140 -1.37 -8.13 -4.18
CA TYR A 140 -1.37 -8.01 -5.64
C TYR A 140 0.03 -8.31 -6.17
N LYS A 141 0.15 -9.18 -7.17
CA LYS A 141 1.46 -9.70 -7.61
C LYS A 141 2.31 -8.68 -8.36
N SER A 142 1.71 -7.61 -8.84
CA SER A 142 2.40 -6.56 -9.59
C SER A 142 2.47 -5.29 -8.74
N VAL A 143 3.57 -4.56 -8.87
CA VAL A 143 3.67 -3.20 -8.34
C VAL A 143 2.66 -2.32 -9.08
N LEU A 144 1.99 -1.44 -8.35
CA LEU A 144 0.99 -0.52 -8.87
C LEU A 144 1.59 0.88 -8.97
N ASN A 145 1.81 1.36 -10.20
CA ASN A 145 2.35 2.70 -10.45
C ASN A 145 1.29 3.78 -10.20
N PRO A 146 1.68 5.05 -10.01
CA PRO A 146 0.73 6.16 -9.88
C PRO A 146 -0.33 6.18 -10.99
N GLY A 147 -1.60 6.26 -10.59
CA GLY A 147 -2.75 6.29 -11.49
C GLY A 147 -3.28 4.93 -11.94
N GLU A 148 -2.53 3.84 -11.75
CA GLU A 148 -2.95 2.49 -12.12
C GLU A 148 -3.97 1.92 -11.14
N SER A 149 -4.71 0.90 -11.59
CA SER A 149 -5.67 0.15 -10.77
C SER A 149 -5.39 -1.35 -10.84
N THR A 150 -5.65 -2.05 -9.74
CA THR A 150 -5.58 -3.51 -9.72
C THR A 150 -6.68 -4.12 -10.57
N THR A 151 -6.55 -5.39 -10.95
CA THR A 151 -7.74 -6.18 -11.27
C THR A 151 -8.54 -6.43 -9.98
N PRO A 152 -9.87 -6.65 -10.06
CA PRO A 152 -10.65 -7.03 -8.88
C PRO A 152 -10.10 -8.30 -8.23
N LEU A 153 -10.05 -8.37 -6.89
CA LEU A 153 -9.66 -9.60 -6.20
C LEU A 153 -10.62 -10.75 -6.49
N PHE A 154 -11.91 -10.46 -6.44
CA PHE A 154 -12.99 -11.35 -6.85
C PHE A 154 -14.07 -10.48 -7.50
N ARG A 155 -15.09 -11.10 -8.10
CA ARG A 155 -16.22 -10.36 -8.73
C ARG A 155 -17.55 -10.59 -8.06
N LYS A 156 -17.65 -11.67 -7.27
CA LYS A 156 -18.88 -12.09 -6.63
C LYS A 156 -18.60 -12.61 -5.23
N ILE A 157 -19.54 -12.34 -4.35
CA ILE A 157 -19.69 -13.04 -3.08
C ILE A 157 -20.97 -13.85 -3.14
N ALA A 158 -21.01 -14.99 -2.48
CA ALA A 158 -22.20 -15.82 -2.38
C ALA A 158 -22.47 -16.16 -0.92
N ALA A 159 -23.70 -15.94 -0.47
CA ALA A 159 -24.14 -16.44 0.83
C ALA A 159 -24.22 -17.96 0.79
N VAL A 160 -23.88 -18.62 1.89
CA VAL A 160 -24.11 -20.06 2.02
C VAL A 160 -25.62 -20.37 1.96
N SER A 161 -25.97 -21.59 1.59
CA SER A 161 -27.36 -22.05 1.55
C SER A 161 -27.88 -22.36 2.97
N TYR A 162 -27.90 -21.36 3.85
CA TYR A 162 -28.43 -21.50 5.22
C TYR A 162 -29.95 -21.72 5.21
N LEU A 163 -30.46 -22.31 6.29
CA LEU A 163 -31.90 -22.53 6.46
C LEU A 163 -32.57 -21.35 7.16
N GLU A 164 -33.87 -21.17 6.94
CA GLU A 164 -34.66 -20.15 7.64
C GLU A 164 -34.50 -20.29 9.17
N GLY A 165 -34.26 -19.16 9.84
CA GLY A 165 -34.03 -19.10 11.28
C GLY A 165 -32.60 -19.45 11.74
N GLU A 166 -31.66 -19.82 10.85
CA GLU A 166 -30.26 -20.03 11.25
C GLU A 166 -29.48 -18.71 11.42
N LEU A 167 -29.93 -17.63 10.77
CA LEU A 167 -29.36 -16.29 10.91
C LEU A 167 -30.38 -15.32 11.52
N ASP A 168 -29.89 -14.37 12.32
CA ASP A 168 -30.69 -13.34 12.96
C ASP A 168 -30.94 -12.20 11.97
N ALA A 169 -32.21 -11.97 11.62
CA ALA A 169 -32.60 -10.93 10.67
C ALA A 169 -32.38 -9.49 11.18
N SER A 170 -32.10 -9.31 12.48
CA SER A 170 -31.76 -8.01 13.08
C SER A 170 -30.26 -7.70 13.06
N VAL A 171 -29.42 -8.67 12.67
CA VAL A 171 -27.96 -8.55 12.66
C VAL A 171 -27.46 -8.33 11.23
N SER A 172 -26.58 -7.34 11.05
CA SER A 172 -25.82 -7.18 9.81
C SER A 172 -24.64 -8.14 9.79
N TYR A 173 -24.47 -8.85 8.66
CA TYR A 173 -23.37 -9.79 8.43
C TYR A 173 -22.50 -9.26 7.29
N ASP A 174 -21.75 -8.20 7.56
CA ASP A 174 -20.92 -7.54 6.57
C ASP A 174 -19.65 -8.33 6.24
N VAL A 175 -19.21 -8.24 4.99
CA VAL A 175 -17.92 -8.76 4.51
C VAL A 175 -17.03 -7.56 4.16
N PRO A 176 -16.37 -6.92 5.15
CA PRO A 176 -15.55 -5.76 4.86
C PRO A 176 -14.31 -6.17 4.08
N VAL A 177 -13.95 -5.31 3.12
CA VAL A 177 -12.68 -5.37 2.39
C VAL A 177 -11.88 -4.12 2.76
N ILE A 178 -10.66 -4.32 3.22
CA ILE A 178 -9.78 -3.23 3.67
C ILE A 178 -8.54 -3.26 2.78
N ALA A 179 -8.17 -2.09 2.24
CA ALA A 179 -6.99 -1.95 1.41
C ALA A 179 -5.84 -1.32 2.20
N SER A 180 -4.64 -1.90 2.06
CA SER A 180 -3.38 -1.32 2.52
C SER A 180 -2.44 -1.18 1.33
N VAL A 181 -1.77 -0.03 1.22
CA VAL A 181 -0.73 0.21 0.23
C VAL A 181 0.58 0.56 0.89
N ILE A 182 1.65 -0.07 0.44
CA ILE A 182 3.00 0.08 0.99
C ILE A 182 3.89 0.49 -0.18
N GLN A 183 4.70 1.52 0.00
CA GLN A 183 5.63 1.94 -1.04
C GLN A 183 6.50 0.78 -1.52
N GLU A 184 6.75 0.74 -2.82
CA GLU A 184 7.66 -0.24 -3.41
C GLU A 184 9.01 -0.24 -2.67
N GLN A 185 9.48 -1.45 -2.35
CA GLN A 185 10.78 -1.70 -1.72
C GLN A 185 11.75 -2.25 -2.78
N ASP A 186 13.05 -2.30 -2.48
CA ASP A 186 14.17 -2.62 -3.40
C ASP A 186 14.17 -4.03 -4.06
N GLY A 187 13.03 -4.72 -4.09
CA GLY A 187 12.84 -6.02 -4.74
C GLY A 187 13.44 -7.21 -4.01
N SER A 188 14.17 -6.98 -2.91
CA SER A 188 14.80 -8.06 -2.12
C SER A 188 13.80 -8.84 -1.26
N LYS A 189 12.67 -8.22 -0.92
CA LYS A 189 11.66 -8.77 0.01
C LYS A 189 10.48 -9.37 -0.74
N THR A 190 10.00 -10.50 -0.25
CA THR A 190 8.74 -11.10 -0.70
C THR A 190 7.54 -10.28 -0.24
N MET A 191 6.40 -10.40 -0.92
CA MET A 191 5.14 -9.75 -0.52
C MET A 191 4.73 -10.08 0.92
N LYS A 192 5.05 -11.29 1.38
CA LYS A 192 4.78 -11.74 2.74
C LYS A 192 5.62 -10.98 3.76
N GLU A 193 6.92 -10.80 3.49
CA GLU A 193 7.83 -10.04 4.36
C GLU A 193 7.48 -8.56 4.39
N ILE A 194 7.17 -7.96 3.23
CA ILE A 194 6.72 -6.56 3.12
C ILE A 194 5.48 -6.33 4.00
N TYR A 195 4.50 -7.24 3.96
CA TYR A 195 3.32 -7.14 4.80
C TYR A 195 3.63 -7.27 6.31
N GLN A 196 4.55 -8.17 6.69
CA GLN A 196 4.94 -8.33 8.09
C GLN A 196 5.63 -7.09 8.66
N GLU A 197 6.48 -6.44 7.87
CA GLU A 197 7.12 -5.20 8.29
C GLU A 197 6.11 -4.08 8.49
N TYR A 198 5.12 -3.97 7.60
CA TYR A 198 4.01 -3.04 7.79
C TYR A 198 3.23 -3.29 9.09
N LEU A 199 2.92 -4.54 9.41
CA LEU A 199 2.24 -4.87 10.66
C LEU A 199 3.06 -4.47 11.90
N LYS A 200 4.39 -4.67 11.85
CA LYS A 200 5.29 -4.25 12.93
C LYS A 200 5.31 -2.73 13.08
N GLN A 201 5.40 -2.00 11.96
CA GLN A 201 5.39 -0.54 11.97
C GLN A 201 4.07 0.00 12.53
N ALA A 202 2.93 -0.54 12.09
CA ALA A 202 1.62 -0.12 12.58
C ALA A 202 1.43 -0.36 14.09
N ASP A 203 2.00 -1.43 14.65
CA ASP A 203 1.98 -1.70 16.10
C ASP A 203 2.84 -0.71 16.89
N ILE A 204 3.99 -0.29 16.34
CA ILE A 204 4.85 0.73 16.93
C ILE A 204 4.12 2.08 16.95
N ASP A 205 3.59 2.51 15.80
CA ASP A 205 2.89 3.80 15.67
C ASP A 205 1.69 3.88 16.63
N GLN A 206 0.97 2.77 16.83
CA GLN A 206 -0.15 2.70 17.79
C GLN A 206 0.29 2.78 19.25
N LYS A 207 1.47 2.28 19.60
CA LYS A 207 2.02 2.39 20.95
C LYS A 207 2.47 3.82 21.22
N GLU A 208 3.18 4.43 20.29
CA GLU A 208 3.65 5.82 20.40
C GLU A 208 2.47 6.81 20.48
N ALA A 209 1.37 6.57 19.75
CA ALA A 209 0.18 7.42 19.82
C ALA A 209 -0.59 7.35 21.16
N ARG A 210 -0.23 6.41 22.06
CA ARG A 210 -0.85 6.24 23.38
C ARG A 210 0.01 6.82 24.52
N GLU A 211 1.21 7.29 24.22
CA GLU A 211 2.12 8.00 25.15
C GLU A 211 1.94 9.51 25.05
#